data_AF-A0AAW2LVD9-F1
#
_entry.id   AF-A0AAW2LVD9-F1
#
_cell.length_a   1.000
_cell.length_b   1.000
_cell.length_c   1.000
_cell.angle_alpha   90.00
_cell.angle_beta   90.00
_cell.angle_gamma   90.00
#
_symmetry.space_group_name_H-M   'P 1'
#
loop_
_entity.id
_entity.type
_entity.pdbx_description
1 polymer ?
#
loop_
_entity_poly.entity_id
_entity_poly.type
_entity_poly.pdbx_seq_one_letter_code
_entity_poly.pdbx_strand_id
1 'polypeptide(L)'
;MDDHRQRIEAIKRGREREKDRIAVERAIREARERAFAEARERAERAAVERAAAEARQRVMAEAREKLEKASVETKQSADKASTEAKLRAERAAVERATAEARGRALEKAMSQKTFVEPRTQAERNPAERLSSSSRNSGLKHSFSSSDLEKFDGTASESAQRRKARLERHQRIMERAAKALAEKNMRDLLAQKEQAERNRLAESLDADIKRWATGKEGNLRALLSTLQYNKSNWGCLVSIMHKLIKSLDLRVAGKPVSLTEIITTAAVKKAYRKATLCVHPDKLQQRGASIQQKYICEKVFDLLKAHGTGSTQRKGE
;
A
#
# COMPACT_ATOMS: atom_id res chain seq x y z
N MET A 1 -38.99 64.35 44.33
CA MET A 1 -38.41 64.29 42.97
C MET A 1 -37.00 63.69 42.98
N ASP A 2 -36.22 63.90 44.05
CA ASP A 2 -34.80 63.50 44.10
C ASP A 2 -34.57 61.98 44.24
N ASP A 3 -35.43 61.28 44.98
CA ASP A 3 -35.32 59.82 45.17
C ASP A 3 -35.46 59.03 43.85
N HIS A 4 -36.36 59.45 42.96
CA HIS A 4 -36.54 58.81 41.66
C HIS A 4 -35.32 59.01 40.74
N ARG A 5 -34.67 60.19 40.80
CA ARG A 5 -33.45 60.50 40.04
C ARG A 5 -32.26 59.67 40.54
N GLN A 6 -32.10 59.56 41.86
CA GLN A 6 -31.07 58.72 42.47
C GLN A 6 -31.24 57.23 42.13
N ARG A 7 -32.49 56.73 42.10
CA ARG A 7 -32.79 55.35 41.71
C ARG A 7 -32.46 55.06 40.24
N ILE A 8 -32.72 56.01 39.34
CA ILE A 8 -32.34 55.89 37.91
C ILE A 8 -30.82 55.85 37.74
N GLU A 9 -30.08 56.71 38.46
CA GLU A 9 -28.61 56.71 38.41
C GLU A 9 -28.01 55.42 38.99
N ALA A 10 -28.57 54.89 40.08
CA ALA A 10 -28.16 53.61 40.66
C ALA A 10 -28.37 52.44 39.66
N ILE A 11 -29.48 52.43 38.91
CA ILE A 11 -29.73 51.43 37.87
C ILE A 11 -28.75 51.57 36.71
N LYS A 12 -28.44 52.80 36.27
CA LYS A 12 -27.44 53.04 35.21
C LYS A 12 -26.06 52.54 35.62
N ARG A 13 -25.62 52.86 36.83
CA ARG A 13 -24.35 52.38 37.41
C ARG A 13 -24.34 50.86 37.59
N GLY A 14 -25.48 50.26 37.90
CA GLY A 14 -25.66 48.80 37.93
C GLY A 14 -25.45 48.15 36.56
N ARG A 15 -26.06 48.70 35.50
CA ARG A 15 -25.90 48.20 34.12
C ARG A 15 -24.48 48.37 33.59
N GLU A 16 -23.78 49.43 33.99
CA GLU A 16 -22.38 49.65 33.60
C GLU A 16 -21.47 48.60 34.22
N ARG A 17 -21.59 48.33 35.53
CA ARG A 17 -20.86 47.25 36.19
C ARG A 17 -21.16 45.87 35.60
N GLU A 18 -22.39 45.63 35.16
CA GLU A 18 -22.74 44.35 34.51
C GLU A 18 -22.10 44.23 33.12
N LYS A 19 -22.01 45.32 32.35
CA LYS A 19 -21.26 45.33 31.08
C LYS A 19 -19.78 45.06 31.30
N ASP A 20 -19.19 45.63 32.35
CA ASP A 20 -17.79 45.39 32.71
C ASP A 20 -17.56 43.93 33.10
N ARG A 21 -18.49 43.31 33.87
CA ARG A 21 -18.44 41.88 34.18
C ARG A 21 -18.47 41.00 32.93
N ILE A 22 -19.40 41.27 32.01
CA ILE A 22 -19.50 40.54 30.74
C ILE A 22 -18.23 40.73 29.88
N ALA A 23 -17.68 41.94 29.85
CA ALA A 23 -16.44 42.23 29.12
C ALA A 23 -15.25 41.45 29.69
N VAL A 24 -15.12 41.38 31.02
CA VAL A 24 -14.09 40.61 31.71
C VAL A 24 -14.25 39.11 31.46
N GLU A 25 -15.46 38.56 31.57
CA GLU A 25 -15.72 37.14 31.29
C GLU A 25 -15.41 36.77 29.84
N ARG A 26 -15.73 37.66 28.88
CA ARG A 26 -15.38 37.48 27.47
C ARG A 26 -13.87 37.49 27.28
N ALA A 27 -13.15 38.44 27.91
CA ALA A 27 -11.70 38.51 27.84
C ALA A 27 -11.03 37.26 28.42
N ILE A 28 -11.54 36.72 29.54
CA ILE A 28 -11.04 35.48 30.14
C ILE A 28 -11.27 34.28 29.21
N ARG A 29 -12.46 34.17 28.60
CA ARG A 29 -12.76 33.09 27.64
C ARG A 29 -11.83 33.16 26.43
N GLU A 30 -11.66 34.35 25.86
CA GLU A 30 -10.80 34.57 24.71
C GLU A 30 -9.32 34.31 25.03
N ALA A 31 -8.85 34.71 26.22
CA ALA A 31 -7.49 34.40 26.68
C ALA A 31 -7.26 32.88 26.80
N ARG A 32 -8.25 32.13 27.32
CA ARG A 32 -8.20 30.67 27.39
C ARG A 32 -8.19 30.03 26.01
N GLU A 33 -9.08 30.45 25.12
CA GLU A 33 -9.14 29.93 23.74
C GLU A 33 -7.83 30.20 22.98
N ARG A 34 -7.26 31.40 23.13
CA ARG A 34 -5.95 31.74 22.55
C ARG A 34 -4.83 30.87 23.12
N ALA A 35 -4.80 30.65 24.44
CA ALA A 35 -3.81 29.78 25.07
C ALA A 35 -3.92 28.32 24.60
N PHE A 36 -5.15 27.80 24.44
CA PHE A 36 -5.37 26.46 23.89
C PHE A 36 -4.96 26.35 22.42
N ALA A 37 -5.27 27.36 21.61
CA ALA A 37 -4.86 27.41 20.21
C ALA A 37 -3.34 27.42 20.07
N GLU A 38 -2.65 28.28 20.83
CA GLU A 38 -1.19 28.33 20.86
C GLU A 38 -0.54 27.04 21.37
N ALA A 39 -1.13 26.38 22.37
CA ALA A 39 -0.63 25.09 22.85
C ALA A 39 -0.75 24.00 21.77
N ARG A 40 -1.85 23.99 21.02
CA ARG A 40 -2.06 23.08 19.89
C ARG A 40 -1.05 23.35 18.76
N GLU A 41 -0.84 24.61 18.41
CA GLU A 41 0.14 25.01 17.38
C GLU A 41 1.56 24.61 17.79
N ARG A 42 1.95 24.82 19.06
CA ARG A 42 3.24 24.36 19.58
C ARG A 42 3.38 22.84 19.54
N ALA A 43 2.33 22.11 19.92
CA ALA A 43 2.33 20.65 19.86
C ALA A 43 2.46 20.12 18.42
N GLU A 44 1.78 20.76 17.47
CA GLU A 44 1.86 20.43 16.05
C GLU A 44 3.26 20.71 15.49
N ARG A 45 3.83 21.89 15.77
CA ARG A 45 5.23 22.21 15.41
C ARG A 45 6.21 21.19 15.96
N ALA A 46 6.10 20.83 17.24
CA ALA A 46 6.96 19.83 17.87
C ALA A 46 6.78 18.43 17.26
N ALA A 47 5.57 18.05 16.85
CA ALA A 47 5.33 16.79 16.17
C ALA A 47 5.97 16.76 14.77
N VAL A 48 5.85 17.86 14.02
CA VAL A 48 6.49 18.00 12.69
C VAL A 48 8.02 17.97 12.81
N GLU A 49 8.59 18.65 13.81
CA GLU A 49 10.03 18.64 14.06
C GLU A 49 10.54 17.24 14.43
N ARG A 50 9.81 16.52 15.31
CA ARG A 50 10.15 15.12 15.64
C ARG A 50 10.07 14.21 14.44
N ALA A 51 9.03 14.34 13.60
CA ALA A 51 8.90 13.55 12.38
C ALA A 51 10.04 13.86 11.39
N ALA A 52 10.45 15.13 11.27
CA ALA A 52 11.59 15.52 10.44
C ALA A 52 12.91 14.97 10.99
N ALA A 53 13.11 15.00 12.31
CA ALA A 53 14.29 14.42 12.97
C ALA A 53 14.35 12.90 12.78
N GLU A 54 13.22 12.20 12.94
CA GLU A 54 13.13 10.76 12.72
C GLU A 54 13.41 10.39 11.25
N ALA A 55 12.86 11.16 10.30
CA ALA A 55 13.17 10.97 8.88
C ALA A 55 14.67 11.15 8.59
N ARG A 56 15.31 12.17 9.17
CA ARG A 56 16.76 12.37 9.06
C ARG A 56 17.53 11.20 9.67
N GLN A 57 17.14 10.70 10.83
CA GLN A 57 17.77 9.54 11.46
C GLN A 57 17.63 8.28 10.61
N ARG A 58 16.45 8.02 10.02
CA ARG A 58 16.23 6.88 9.13
C ARG A 58 17.12 6.93 7.89
N VAL A 59 17.26 8.10 7.26
CA VAL A 59 18.17 8.28 6.12
C VAL A 59 19.62 8.02 6.52
N MET A 60 20.05 8.51 7.68
CA MET A 60 21.41 8.27 8.17
C MET A 60 21.65 6.81 8.54
N ALA A 61 20.65 6.12 9.10
CA ALA A 61 20.72 4.69 9.41
C ALA A 61 20.79 3.84 8.13
N GLU A 62 19.95 4.14 7.13
CA GLU A 62 19.97 3.45 5.83
C GLU A 62 21.31 3.65 5.10
N ALA A 63 21.89 4.86 5.17
CA ALA A 63 23.22 5.13 4.63
C ALA A 63 24.32 4.32 5.34
N ARG A 64 24.22 4.16 6.68
CA ARG A 64 25.14 3.33 7.46
C ARG A 64 25.00 1.85 7.11
N GLU A 65 23.78 1.33 7.01
CA GLU A 65 23.52 -0.06 6.65
C GLU A 65 24.03 -0.38 5.24
N LYS A 66 23.83 0.53 4.27
CA LYS A 66 24.37 0.37 2.91
C LYS A 66 25.90 0.35 2.91
N LEU A 67 26.55 1.19 3.70
CA LEU A 67 28.00 1.22 3.83
C LEU A 67 28.54 -0.06 4.51
N GLU A 68 27.85 -0.54 5.53
CA GLU A 68 28.19 -1.79 6.20
C GLU A 68 28.03 -3.00 5.28
N LYS A 69 26.91 -3.10 4.56
CA LYS A 69 26.69 -4.16 3.55
C LYS A 69 27.76 -4.14 2.46
N ALA A 70 28.10 -2.97 1.92
CA ALA A 70 29.17 -2.85 0.93
C ALA A 70 30.53 -3.30 1.49
N SER A 71 30.82 -2.99 2.75
CA SER A 71 32.05 -3.43 3.44
C SER A 71 32.07 -4.96 3.66
N VAL A 72 30.96 -5.55 4.09
CA VAL A 72 30.83 -6.99 4.29
C VAL A 72 30.91 -7.73 2.95
N GLU A 73 30.27 -7.26 1.89
CA GLU A 73 30.36 -7.84 0.54
C GLU A 73 31.79 -7.77 -0.01
N THR A 74 32.50 -6.67 0.23
CA THR A 74 33.92 -6.54 -0.16
C THR A 74 34.81 -7.53 0.61
N LYS A 75 34.59 -7.69 1.93
CA LYS A 75 35.34 -8.67 2.73
C LYS A 75 35.03 -10.12 2.32
N GLN A 76 33.75 -10.46 2.12
CA GLN A 76 33.35 -11.81 1.72
C GLN A 76 33.85 -12.19 0.32
N SER A 77 33.88 -11.25 -0.63
CA SER A 77 34.43 -11.51 -1.96
C SER A 77 35.95 -11.69 -1.94
N ALA A 78 36.67 -10.91 -1.13
CA ALA A 78 38.10 -11.08 -0.91
C ALA A 78 38.45 -12.44 -0.25
N ASP A 79 37.70 -12.84 0.77
CA ASP A 79 37.89 -14.13 1.45
C ASP A 79 37.57 -15.33 0.53
N LYS A 80 36.50 -15.22 -0.27
CA LYS A 80 36.16 -16.24 -1.29
C LYS A 80 37.24 -16.34 -2.37
N ALA A 81 37.74 -15.22 -2.88
CA ALA A 81 38.82 -15.23 -3.87
C ALA A 81 40.12 -15.82 -3.30
N SER A 82 40.45 -15.53 -2.04
CA SER A 82 41.64 -16.07 -1.36
C SER A 82 41.53 -17.59 -1.13
N THR A 83 40.36 -18.07 -0.70
CA THR A 83 40.12 -19.52 -0.49
C THR A 83 40.08 -20.28 -1.82
N GLU A 84 39.46 -19.73 -2.86
CA GLU A 84 39.47 -20.32 -4.20
C GLU A 84 40.88 -20.38 -4.81
N ALA A 85 41.69 -19.32 -4.64
CA ALA A 85 43.06 -19.29 -5.09
C ALA A 85 43.92 -20.38 -4.40
N LYS A 86 43.73 -20.58 -3.10
CA LYS A 86 44.41 -21.66 -2.35
C LYS A 86 44.04 -23.05 -2.86
N LEU A 87 42.74 -23.31 -3.03
CA LEU A 87 42.27 -24.60 -3.56
C LEU A 87 42.77 -24.86 -4.99
N ARG A 88 42.84 -23.81 -5.82
CA ARG A 88 43.39 -23.92 -7.18
C ARG A 88 44.88 -24.21 -7.18
N ALA A 89 45.65 -23.59 -6.28
CA ALA A 89 47.08 -23.85 -6.12
C ALA A 89 47.34 -25.29 -5.64
N GLU A 90 46.55 -25.79 -4.69
CA GLU A 90 46.63 -27.16 -4.20
C GLU A 90 46.33 -28.17 -5.31
N ARG A 91 45.24 -27.98 -6.06
CA ARG A 91 44.91 -28.83 -7.22
C ARG A 91 46.03 -28.85 -8.25
N ALA A 92 46.60 -27.69 -8.56
CA ALA A 92 47.73 -27.59 -9.49
C ALA A 92 48.99 -28.31 -8.97
N ALA A 93 49.24 -28.28 -7.65
CA ALA A 93 50.36 -29.01 -7.05
C ALA A 93 50.16 -30.53 -7.12
N VAL A 94 48.95 -31.02 -6.81
CA VAL A 94 48.59 -32.44 -6.93
C VAL A 94 48.71 -32.91 -8.38
N GLU A 95 48.19 -32.14 -9.34
CA GLU A 95 48.30 -32.47 -10.75
C GLU A 95 49.76 -32.56 -11.20
N ARG A 96 50.62 -31.60 -10.82
CA ARG A 96 52.07 -31.67 -11.10
C ARG A 96 52.72 -32.90 -10.48
N ALA A 97 52.41 -33.24 -9.23
CA ALA A 97 52.97 -34.43 -8.58
C ALA A 97 52.53 -35.72 -9.29
N THR A 98 51.26 -35.80 -9.73
CA THR A 98 50.77 -36.96 -10.49
C THR A 98 51.40 -37.04 -11.89
N ALA A 99 51.62 -35.91 -12.55
CA ALA A 99 52.31 -35.85 -13.84
C ALA A 99 53.79 -36.25 -13.70
N GLU A 100 54.47 -35.80 -12.65
CA GLU A 100 55.85 -36.18 -12.35
C GLU A 100 55.97 -37.67 -12.02
N ALA A 101 55.07 -38.22 -11.21
CA ALA A 101 55.05 -39.66 -10.91
C ALA A 101 54.81 -40.50 -12.18
N ARG A 102 53.91 -40.06 -13.07
CA ARG A 102 53.69 -40.68 -14.37
C ARG A 102 54.93 -40.59 -15.26
N GLY A 103 55.60 -39.44 -15.29
CA GLY A 103 56.87 -39.25 -16.01
C GLY A 103 57.96 -40.22 -15.52
N ARG A 104 58.16 -40.32 -14.21
CA ARG A 104 59.13 -41.24 -13.60
C ARG A 104 58.79 -42.71 -13.85
N ALA A 105 57.51 -43.08 -13.85
CA ALA A 105 57.08 -44.44 -14.17
C ALA A 105 57.37 -44.79 -15.64
N LEU A 106 57.12 -43.85 -16.56
CA LEU A 106 57.43 -44.03 -17.98
C LEU A 106 58.94 -44.10 -18.23
N GLU A 107 59.74 -43.28 -17.55
CA GLU A 107 61.21 -43.34 -17.62
C GLU A 107 61.77 -44.67 -17.09
N LYS A 108 61.22 -45.18 -15.99
CA LYS A 108 61.58 -46.50 -15.45
C LYS A 108 61.17 -47.63 -16.40
N ALA A 109 60.00 -47.54 -17.04
CA ALA A 109 59.57 -48.50 -18.05
C ALA A 109 60.48 -48.46 -19.29
N MET A 110 60.90 -47.28 -19.75
CA MET A 110 61.85 -47.11 -20.85
C MET A 110 63.25 -47.65 -20.49
N SER A 111 63.70 -47.48 -19.24
CA SER A 111 64.99 -47.99 -18.74
C SER A 111 64.99 -49.50 -18.46
N GLN A 112 63.82 -50.11 -18.24
CA GLN A 112 63.67 -51.57 -18.17
C GLN A 112 63.46 -52.20 -19.56
N LYS A 113 62.85 -51.46 -20.49
CA LYS A 113 62.64 -51.87 -21.88
C LYS A 113 63.90 -51.77 -22.74
N THR A 114 64.98 -51.18 -22.23
CA THR A 114 66.33 -51.31 -22.79
C THR A 114 66.93 -52.72 -22.59
N PHE A 115 66.22 -53.66 -21.94
CA PHE A 115 66.62 -55.07 -21.86
C PHE A 115 65.79 -56.04 -22.72
N VAL A 116 64.64 -55.67 -23.32
CA VAL A 116 63.94 -56.53 -24.31
C VAL A 116 63.09 -55.68 -25.28
N GLU A 117 63.61 -55.45 -26.49
CA GLU A 117 62.86 -55.20 -27.74
C GLU A 117 62.60 -56.54 -28.45
N PRO A 118 61.72 -56.69 -29.49
CA PRO A 118 61.25 -55.70 -30.50
C PRO A 118 59.70 -55.64 -30.69
N ARG A 119 59.09 -54.54 -31.19
CA ARG A 119 58.71 -54.19 -32.60
C ARG A 119 57.61 -55.12 -33.17
N THR A 120 56.45 -54.70 -33.69
CA THR A 120 56.10 -53.83 -34.85
C THR A 120 54.58 -53.50 -34.82
N GLN A 121 54.12 -52.25 -34.94
CA GLN A 121 53.70 -51.52 -36.16
C GLN A 121 52.22 -51.70 -36.59
N ALA A 122 51.43 -50.63 -36.48
CA ALA A 122 50.37 -50.26 -37.43
C ALA A 122 49.95 -48.78 -37.19
N GLU A 123 50.22 -47.94 -38.19
CA GLU A 123 49.90 -46.51 -38.23
C GLU A 123 48.45 -46.22 -38.67
N ARG A 124 47.97 -45.01 -38.31
CA ARG A 124 47.46 -43.94 -39.23
C ARG A 124 46.06 -43.37 -38.89
N ASN A 125 46.08 -42.17 -38.26
CA ASN A 125 45.22 -40.95 -38.31
C ASN A 125 43.95 -40.87 -39.19
N PRO A 126 43.07 -39.83 -39.08
CA PRO A 126 42.76 -38.88 -37.98
C PRO A 126 41.24 -38.55 -37.80
N ALA A 127 40.99 -37.59 -36.90
CA ALA A 127 39.80 -36.80 -36.55
C ALA A 127 38.70 -36.54 -37.62
N GLU A 128 37.44 -36.41 -37.16
CA GLU A 128 36.49 -35.33 -37.51
C GLU A 128 35.15 -35.46 -36.76
N ARG A 129 34.50 -34.29 -36.55
CA ARG A 129 33.06 -34.03 -36.34
C ARG A 129 32.47 -33.98 -34.92
N LEU A 130 32.48 -32.73 -34.44
CA LEU A 130 31.46 -32.12 -33.59
C LEU A 130 30.10 -32.04 -34.30
N SER A 131 28.99 -32.34 -33.59
CA SER A 131 27.73 -31.57 -33.66
C SER A 131 26.66 -32.12 -32.71
N SER A 132 26.23 -31.28 -31.76
CA SER A 132 24.83 -31.11 -31.32
C SER A 132 24.79 -29.97 -30.28
N SER A 133 24.45 -28.75 -30.70
CA SER A 133 23.08 -28.18 -30.69
C SER A 133 22.59 -27.78 -29.30
N SER A 134 22.44 -26.48 -29.06
CA SER A 134 21.17 -25.93 -28.54
C SER A 134 21.17 -24.41 -28.65
N ARG A 135 20.16 -23.88 -29.36
CA ARG A 135 19.95 -22.46 -29.64
C ARG A 135 19.28 -21.81 -28.42
N ASN A 136 19.81 -20.70 -27.92
CA ASN A 136 19.04 -19.81 -27.05
C ASN A 136 18.49 -18.61 -27.85
N SER A 137 17.27 -18.28 -27.48
CA SER A 137 16.35 -17.35 -28.12
C SER A 137 16.74 -15.90 -27.81
N GLY A 138 16.76 -15.08 -28.86
CA GLY A 138 17.04 -13.65 -28.79
C GLY A 138 15.85 -12.86 -28.25
N LEU A 139 16.03 -12.26 -27.09
CA LEU A 139 15.19 -11.18 -26.58
C LEU A 139 15.91 -9.84 -26.83
N LYS A 140 15.72 -9.28 -28.03
CA LYS A 140 16.21 -7.95 -28.40
C LYS A 140 15.32 -6.90 -27.75
N HIS A 141 15.71 -6.40 -26.58
CA HIS A 141 15.24 -5.11 -26.09
C HIS A 141 16.03 -4.03 -26.83
N SER A 142 15.36 -3.38 -27.79
CA SER A 142 15.86 -2.17 -28.45
C SER A 142 15.93 -1.02 -27.46
N PHE A 143 17.06 -0.87 -26.78
CA PHE A 143 17.58 0.43 -26.40
C PHE A 143 18.75 0.69 -27.36
N SER A 144 18.54 1.63 -28.28
CA SER A 144 19.56 2.04 -29.24
C SER A 144 20.67 2.80 -28.50
N SER A 145 21.58 2.05 -27.87
CA SER A 145 22.91 2.50 -27.51
C SER A 145 23.77 2.28 -28.74
N SER A 146 23.81 3.28 -29.61
CA SER A 146 24.80 3.39 -30.67
C SER A 146 25.72 4.54 -30.27
N ASP A 147 26.58 4.24 -29.31
CA ASP A 147 27.75 5.03 -28.90
C ASP A 147 29.01 4.24 -29.24
N LEU A 148 29.16 3.98 -30.54
CA LEU A 148 30.42 3.50 -31.12
C LEU A 148 30.70 4.36 -32.35
N GLU A 149 31.40 5.46 -32.08
CA GLU A 149 32.49 6.00 -32.90
C GLU A 149 32.28 5.92 -34.42
N LYS A 150 31.65 6.96 -34.96
CA LYS A 150 31.99 7.46 -36.29
C LYS A 150 32.50 8.88 -36.11
N PHE A 151 33.81 8.98 -35.87
CA PHE A 151 34.57 10.23 -35.85
C PHE A 151 34.47 10.88 -37.23
N ASP A 152 33.51 11.78 -37.39
CA ASP A 152 33.48 12.77 -38.46
C ASP A 152 33.72 14.16 -37.85
N GLY A 153 34.99 14.52 -37.75
CA GLY A 153 35.52 15.58 -38.60
C GLY A 153 34.92 17.00 -38.53
N THR A 154 34.00 17.33 -37.63
CA THR A 154 33.64 18.73 -37.36
C THR A 154 33.53 19.02 -35.87
N ALA A 155 34.49 19.82 -35.43
CA ALA A 155 34.64 20.34 -34.09
C ALA A 155 33.35 20.98 -33.57
N SER A 156 33.12 20.78 -32.27
CA SER A 156 32.21 21.56 -31.44
C SER A 156 30.76 21.51 -31.90
N GLU A 157 30.05 20.47 -31.43
CA GLU A 157 28.62 20.61 -31.20
C GLU A 157 28.35 21.98 -30.54
N SER A 158 27.73 22.92 -31.25
CA SER A 158 27.57 24.29 -30.74
C SER A 158 26.92 24.23 -29.35
N ALA A 159 27.40 25.02 -28.40
CA ALA A 159 26.90 24.99 -27.01
C ALA A 159 25.35 25.03 -26.92
N GLN A 160 24.72 25.69 -27.88
CA GLN A 160 23.27 25.76 -28.05
C GLN A 160 22.60 24.41 -28.38
N ARG A 161 23.21 23.54 -29.19
CA ARG A 161 22.70 22.20 -29.50
C ARG A 161 22.84 21.25 -28.31
N ARG A 162 23.97 21.32 -27.58
CA ARG A 162 24.16 20.57 -26.34
C ARG A 162 23.15 20.97 -25.27
N LYS A 163 22.91 22.28 -25.11
CA LYS A 163 21.88 22.82 -24.22
C LYS A 163 20.49 22.33 -24.61
N ALA A 164 20.14 22.35 -25.90
CA ALA A 164 18.84 21.86 -26.38
C ALA A 164 18.63 20.35 -26.14
N ARG A 165 19.67 19.53 -26.29
CA ARG A 165 19.60 18.09 -25.97
C ARG A 165 19.41 17.85 -24.48
N LEU A 166 20.19 18.51 -23.63
CA LEU A 166 20.05 18.42 -22.18
C LEU A 166 18.67 18.86 -21.72
N GLU A 167 18.15 19.96 -22.26
CA GLU A 167 16.80 20.44 -21.95
C GLU A 167 15.71 19.45 -22.38
N ARG A 168 15.86 18.81 -23.56
CA ARG A 168 14.93 17.75 -23.99
C ARG A 168 14.99 16.54 -23.06
N HIS A 169 16.19 16.08 -22.70
CA HIS A 169 16.35 14.97 -21.75
C HIS A 169 15.79 15.33 -20.38
N GLN A 170 16.00 16.56 -19.92
CA GLN A 170 15.46 17.07 -18.67
C GLN A 170 13.93 17.06 -18.67
N ARG A 171 13.28 17.52 -19.75
CA ARG A 171 11.81 17.46 -19.89
C ARG A 171 11.28 16.02 -19.88
N ILE A 172 12.02 15.07 -20.46
CA ILE A 172 11.64 13.64 -20.44
C ILE A 172 11.76 13.08 -19.03
N MET A 173 12.90 13.33 -18.35
CA MET A 173 13.11 12.91 -16.97
C MET A 173 12.09 13.53 -16.02
N GLU A 174 11.76 14.80 -16.20
CA GLU A 174 10.75 15.51 -15.41
C GLU A 174 9.34 14.93 -15.62
N ARG A 175 8.95 14.63 -16.86
CA ARG A 175 7.67 13.96 -17.14
C ARG A 175 7.61 12.57 -16.53
N ALA A 176 8.68 11.79 -16.64
CA ALA A 176 8.78 10.46 -16.04
C ALA A 176 8.71 10.54 -14.50
N ALA A 177 9.45 11.47 -13.90
CA ALA A 177 9.44 11.71 -12.46
C ALA A 177 8.06 12.15 -11.96
N LYS A 178 7.40 13.07 -12.69
CA LYS A 178 6.04 13.52 -12.37
C LYS A 178 5.02 12.40 -12.45
N ALA A 179 5.06 11.59 -13.52
CA ALA A 179 4.17 10.43 -13.67
C ALA A 179 4.40 9.40 -12.56
N LEU A 180 5.66 9.15 -12.18
CA LEU A 180 6.00 8.25 -11.08
C LEU A 180 5.52 8.81 -9.73
N ALA A 181 5.73 10.09 -9.46
CA ALA A 181 5.28 10.75 -8.24
C ALA A 181 3.74 10.74 -8.12
N GLU A 182 3.04 10.99 -9.22
CA GLU A 182 1.57 10.93 -9.26
C GLU A 182 1.06 9.51 -9.01
N LYS A 183 1.67 8.49 -9.64
CA LYS A 183 1.33 7.09 -9.38
C LYS A 183 1.56 6.73 -7.91
N ASN A 184 2.74 7.03 -7.37
CA ASN A 184 3.08 6.77 -5.97
C ASN A 184 2.11 7.48 -5.02
N MET A 185 1.67 8.69 -5.35
CA MET A 185 0.68 9.44 -4.58
C MET A 185 -0.69 8.76 -4.60
N ARG A 186 -1.17 8.30 -5.77
CA ARG A 186 -2.44 7.56 -5.88
C ARG A 186 -2.38 6.23 -5.11
N ASP A 187 -1.29 5.50 -5.23
CA ASP A 187 -1.07 4.23 -4.54
C ASP A 187 -1.03 4.45 -3.01
N LEU A 188 -0.38 5.51 -2.54
CA LEU A 188 -0.36 5.88 -1.13
C LEU A 188 -1.76 6.22 -0.60
N LEU A 189 -2.58 6.94 -1.37
CA LEU A 189 -3.96 7.24 -0.99
C LEU A 189 -4.81 5.97 -0.91
N ALA A 190 -4.71 5.08 -1.90
CA ALA A 190 -5.40 3.80 -1.91
C ALA A 190 -4.98 2.91 -0.73
N GLN A 191 -3.69 2.87 -0.40
CA GLN A 191 -3.18 2.14 0.77
C GLN A 191 -3.70 2.73 2.07
N LYS A 192 -3.75 4.06 2.21
CA LYS A 192 -4.31 4.71 3.41
C LYS A 192 -5.79 4.39 3.57
N GLU A 193 -6.58 4.47 2.50
CA GLU A 193 -8.00 4.10 2.51
C GLU A 193 -8.18 2.62 2.89
N GLN A 194 -7.37 1.73 2.32
CA GLN A 194 -7.42 0.31 2.63
C GLN A 194 -6.98 0.00 4.06
N ALA A 195 -5.96 0.69 4.58
CA ALA A 195 -5.50 0.53 5.95
C ALA A 195 -6.57 0.98 6.96
N GLU A 196 -7.22 2.12 6.70
CA GLU A 196 -8.35 2.59 7.51
C GLU A 196 -9.53 1.60 7.44
N ARG A 197 -9.82 1.06 6.25
CA ARG A 197 -10.83 0.01 6.07
C ARG A 197 -10.50 -1.24 6.90
N ASN A 198 -9.25 -1.72 6.84
CA ASN A 198 -8.80 -2.89 7.58
C ASN A 198 -8.83 -2.67 9.10
N ARG A 199 -8.41 -1.49 9.57
CA ARG A 199 -8.47 -1.11 10.99
C ARG A 199 -9.89 -1.16 11.55
N LEU A 200 -10.87 -0.75 10.75
CA LEU A 200 -12.27 -0.69 11.15
C LEU A 200 -12.99 -2.02 10.94
N ALA A 201 -12.49 -2.86 10.02
CA ALA A 201 -13.10 -4.12 9.61
C ALA A 201 -13.38 -5.04 10.80
N GLU A 202 -12.42 -5.27 11.71
CA GLU A 202 -12.61 -6.18 12.84
C GLU A 202 -13.74 -5.74 13.78
N SER A 203 -13.78 -4.44 14.10
CA SER A 203 -14.83 -3.87 14.96
C SER A 203 -16.21 -3.90 14.30
N LEU A 204 -16.26 -3.52 13.02
CA LEU A 204 -17.50 -3.47 12.25
C LEU A 204 -18.03 -4.87 11.95
N ASP A 205 -17.15 -5.82 11.65
CA ASP A 205 -17.50 -7.23 11.44
C ASP A 205 -18.05 -7.86 12.72
N ALA A 206 -17.46 -7.56 13.88
CA ALA A 206 -17.98 -8.04 15.16
C ALA A 206 -19.40 -7.49 15.43
N ASP A 207 -19.62 -6.20 15.17
CA ASP A 207 -20.94 -5.59 15.30
C ASP A 207 -21.96 -6.14 14.30
N ILE A 208 -21.56 -6.34 13.04
CA ILE A 208 -22.41 -6.91 11.98
C ILE A 208 -22.76 -8.36 12.30
N LYS A 209 -21.77 -9.18 12.70
CA LYS A 209 -21.99 -10.56 13.12
C LYS A 209 -22.93 -10.61 14.31
N ARG A 210 -22.72 -9.79 15.34
CA ARG A 210 -23.62 -9.72 16.50
C ARG A 210 -25.05 -9.34 16.08
N TRP A 211 -25.20 -8.43 15.11
CA TRP A 211 -26.50 -8.07 14.58
C TRP A 211 -27.18 -9.21 13.80
N ALA A 212 -26.41 -9.91 12.96
CA ALA A 212 -26.89 -10.97 12.08
C ALA A 212 -27.13 -12.29 12.84
N THR A 213 -26.41 -12.53 13.93
CA THR A 213 -26.51 -13.74 14.77
C THR A 213 -27.98 -13.99 15.15
N GLY A 214 -28.47 -15.20 14.85
CA GLY A 214 -29.85 -15.62 15.09
C GLY A 214 -30.89 -15.11 14.09
N LYS A 215 -30.46 -14.35 13.06
CA LYS A 215 -31.32 -13.85 11.96
C LYS A 215 -30.78 -14.23 10.58
N GLU A 216 -29.53 -14.70 10.51
CA GLU A 216 -28.92 -15.32 9.34
C GLU A 216 -29.84 -16.42 8.78
N GLY A 217 -30.12 -16.37 7.48
CA GLY A 217 -31.09 -17.27 6.83
C GLY A 217 -32.55 -16.80 6.83
N ASN A 218 -32.95 -15.89 7.73
CA ASN A 218 -34.31 -15.35 7.77
C ASN A 218 -34.35 -13.92 7.20
N LEU A 219 -34.60 -13.84 5.88
CA LEU A 219 -34.68 -12.56 5.17
C LEU A 219 -35.69 -11.59 5.81
N ARG A 220 -36.78 -12.08 6.37
CA ARG A 220 -37.79 -11.23 7.03
C ARG A 220 -37.25 -10.63 8.32
N ALA A 221 -36.54 -11.40 9.14
CA ALA A 221 -35.90 -10.91 10.36
C ALA A 221 -34.79 -9.90 10.05
N LEU A 222 -33.99 -10.15 9.02
CA LEU A 222 -32.96 -9.22 8.55
C LEU A 222 -33.58 -7.92 8.04
N LEU A 223 -34.58 -7.99 7.15
CA LEU A 223 -35.25 -6.80 6.60
C LEU A 223 -36.00 -6.02 7.67
N SER A 224 -36.65 -6.70 8.62
CA SER A 224 -37.36 -6.04 9.71
C SER A 224 -36.40 -5.37 10.69
N THR A 225 -35.27 -5.99 11.04
CA THR A 225 -34.31 -5.36 11.95
C THR A 225 -33.48 -4.27 11.29
N LEU A 226 -33.28 -4.34 9.96
CA LEU A 226 -32.73 -3.26 9.14
C LEU A 226 -33.67 -2.04 9.07
N GLN A 227 -34.98 -2.25 9.19
CA GLN A 227 -36.01 -1.20 9.06
C GLN A 227 -36.59 -0.69 10.39
N TYR A 228 -36.64 -1.52 11.45
CA TYR A 228 -37.51 -1.28 12.61
C TYR A 228 -36.79 -1.09 13.95
N ASN A 229 -35.56 -1.57 14.16
CA ASN A 229 -34.98 -1.51 15.51
C ASN A 229 -34.09 -0.28 15.69
N LYS A 230 -34.63 0.79 16.29
CA LYS A 230 -33.85 1.99 16.66
C LYS A 230 -33.03 1.79 17.96
N SER A 231 -33.32 0.75 18.74
CA SER A 231 -32.85 0.65 20.14
C SER A 231 -31.74 -0.37 20.39
N ASN A 232 -31.53 -1.37 19.53
CA ASN A 232 -30.53 -2.43 19.76
C ASN A 232 -29.24 -2.32 18.89
N TRP A 233 -29.09 -1.22 18.17
CA TRP A 233 -28.06 -1.09 17.12
C TRP A 233 -26.83 -0.24 17.51
N GLY A 234 -26.67 0.18 18.77
CA GLY A 234 -25.44 0.86 19.25
C GLY A 234 -24.85 1.91 18.29
N CYS A 235 -23.52 1.99 18.21
CA CYS A 235 -22.79 2.89 17.30
C CYS A 235 -23.15 2.75 15.81
N LEU A 236 -23.61 1.57 15.35
CA LEU A 236 -24.08 1.35 13.98
C LEU A 236 -25.35 2.17 13.66
N VAL A 237 -26.19 2.51 14.65
CA VAL A 237 -27.34 3.41 14.45
C VAL A 237 -26.88 4.76 13.97
N SER A 238 -25.87 5.39 14.58
CA SER A 238 -25.50 6.76 14.18
C SER A 238 -25.05 6.82 12.71
N ILE A 239 -24.34 5.77 12.28
CA ILE A 239 -23.80 5.65 10.93
C ILE A 239 -24.91 5.29 9.92
N MET A 240 -25.79 4.34 10.24
CA MET A 240 -26.93 3.94 9.40
C MET A 240 -28.08 4.95 9.44
N HIS A 241 -28.41 5.61 10.56
CA HIS A 241 -29.41 6.67 10.63
C HIS A 241 -28.96 7.91 9.85
N LYS A 242 -27.68 8.30 9.90
CA LYS A 242 -27.17 9.37 9.01
C LYS A 242 -27.36 8.98 7.55
N LEU A 243 -27.07 7.73 7.19
CA LEU A 243 -27.31 7.23 5.83
C LEU A 243 -28.79 7.20 5.47
N ILE A 244 -29.65 6.57 6.27
CA ILE A 244 -31.11 6.43 6.09
C ILE A 244 -31.80 7.80 6.06
N LYS A 245 -31.35 8.78 6.86
CA LYS A 245 -31.85 10.16 6.87
C LYS A 245 -31.36 10.98 5.66
N SER A 246 -30.15 10.73 5.17
CA SER A 246 -29.65 11.27 3.88
C SER A 246 -30.24 10.56 2.65
N LEU A 247 -30.87 9.40 2.85
CA LEU A 247 -31.35 8.51 1.81
C LEU A 247 -32.69 8.91 1.20
N ASP A 248 -33.26 10.03 1.62
CA ASP A 248 -34.57 10.53 1.19
C ASP A 248 -35.59 9.39 1.05
N LEU A 249 -35.81 8.66 2.17
CA LEU A 249 -36.96 7.79 2.37
C LEU A 249 -38.26 8.62 2.47
N ARG A 250 -38.45 9.58 1.57
CA ARG A 250 -39.70 10.28 1.29
C ARG A 250 -40.51 9.47 0.29
N VAL A 251 -40.93 8.27 0.67
CA VAL A 251 -42.17 7.73 0.13
C VAL A 251 -42.91 7.09 1.31
N ALA A 252 -43.65 7.95 2.01
CA ALA A 252 -44.52 7.67 3.16
C ALA A 252 -43.80 7.11 4.40
N GLY A 253 -43.48 7.98 5.35
CA GLY A 253 -42.90 7.66 6.65
C GLY A 253 -43.82 6.81 7.52
N LYS A 254 -43.82 5.51 7.29
CA LYS A 254 -44.22 4.52 8.30
C LYS A 254 -43.17 3.41 8.36
N PRO A 255 -42.58 3.13 9.55
CA PRO A 255 -41.73 1.97 9.72
C PRO A 255 -42.59 0.73 9.47
N VAL A 256 -42.23 -0.03 8.42
CA VAL A 256 -42.94 -1.24 8.02
C VAL A 256 -42.78 -2.26 9.15
N SER A 257 -43.85 -2.48 9.91
CA SER A 257 -43.85 -3.38 11.06
C SER A 257 -43.67 -4.83 10.59
N LEU A 258 -43.27 -5.72 11.52
CA LEU A 258 -43.26 -7.16 11.25
C LEU A 258 -44.62 -7.66 10.71
N THR A 259 -45.72 -6.99 11.02
CA THR A 259 -47.06 -7.31 10.52
C THR A 259 -47.31 -6.87 9.07
N GLU A 260 -46.56 -5.91 8.53
CA GLU A 260 -46.68 -5.49 7.13
C GLU A 260 -45.83 -6.35 6.18
N ILE A 261 -44.75 -6.97 6.68
CA ILE A 261 -43.90 -7.90 5.91
C ILE A 261 -44.35 -9.36 6.08
N ILE A 262 -45.67 -9.61 6.14
CA ILE A 262 -46.20 -10.99 6.26
C ILE A 262 -46.09 -11.78 4.95
N THR A 263 -46.42 -11.13 3.83
CA THR A 263 -46.54 -11.80 2.54
C THR A 263 -45.20 -11.89 1.81
N THR A 264 -45.02 -12.93 1.00
CA THR A 264 -43.83 -13.09 0.14
C THR A 264 -43.66 -11.90 -0.82
N ALA A 265 -44.76 -11.30 -1.28
CA ALA A 265 -44.76 -10.09 -2.10
C ALA A 265 -44.22 -8.86 -1.33
N ALA A 266 -44.62 -8.70 -0.06
CA ALA A 266 -44.11 -7.64 0.81
C ALA A 266 -42.62 -7.82 1.14
N VAL A 267 -42.19 -9.07 1.43
CA VAL A 267 -40.76 -9.42 1.62
C VAL A 267 -39.95 -9.05 0.38
N LYS A 268 -40.41 -9.44 -0.82
CA LYS A 268 -39.74 -9.10 -2.10
C LYS A 268 -39.66 -7.60 -2.35
N LYS A 269 -40.72 -6.84 -2.02
CA LYS A 269 -40.74 -5.37 -2.15
C LYS A 269 -39.76 -4.72 -1.19
N ALA A 270 -39.74 -5.14 0.08
CA ALA A 270 -38.82 -4.65 1.10
C ALA A 270 -37.36 -4.99 0.75
N TYR A 271 -37.10 -6.21 0.27
CA TYR A 271 -35.77 -6.64 -0.18
C TYR A 271 -35.21 -5.78 -1.31
N ARG A 272 -36.02 -5.51 -2.35
CA ARG A 272 -35.63 -4.64 -3.46
C ARG A 272 -35.30 -3.22 -2.99
N LYS A 273 -36.11 -2.67 -2.07
CA LYS A 273 -35.83 -1.35 -1.49
C LYS A 273 -34.53 -1.36 -0.69
N ALA A 274 -34.34 -2.34 0.20
CA ALA A 274 -33.16 -2.45 1.05
C ALA A 274 -31.87 -2.59 0.21
N THR A 275 -31.86 -3.45 -0.80
CA THR A 275 -30.69 -3.67 -1.67
C THR A 275 -30.29 -2.43 -2.48
N LEU A 276 -31.26 -1.61 -2.93
CA LEU A 276 -30.97 -0.32 -3.58
C LEU A 276 -30.34 0.70 -2.62
N CYS A 277 -30.70 0.64 -1.33
CA CYS A 277 -30.23 1.56 -0.31
C CYS A 277 -28.77 1.32 0.06
N VAL A 278 -28.37 0.05 0.16
CA VAL A 278 -27.00 -0.37 0.53
C VAL A 278 -26.12 -0.62 -0.70
N HIS A 279 -26.59 -0.31 -1.92
CA HIS A 279 -25.85 -0.54 -3.15
C HIS A 279 -24.61 0.38 -3.26
N PRO A 280 -23.42 -0.14 -3.63
CA PRO A 280 -22.18 0.64 -3.67
C PRO A 280 -22.24 1.88 -4.56
N ASP A 281 -22.91 1.81 -5.72
CA ASP A 281 -23.12 2.97 -6.62
C ASP A 281 -23.82 4.15 -5.91
N LYS A 282 -24.83 3.86 -5.09
CA LYS A 282 -25.57 4.89 -4.35
C LYS A 282 -24.76 5.48 -3.20
N LEU A 283 -23.80 4.72 -2.66
CA LEU A 283 -22.87 5.20 -1.64
C LEU A 283 -21.78 6.08 -2.25
N GLN A 284 -21.35 5.76 -3.47
CA GLN A 284 -20.34 6.54 -4.20
C GLN A 284 -20.89 7.90 -4.63
N GLN A 285 -22.14 7.96 -5.14
CA GLN A 285 -22.81 9.21 -5.53
C GLN A 285 -23.00 10.19 -4.36
N ARG A 286 -23.02 9.71 -3.12
CA ARG A 286 -23.31 10.49 -1.91
C ARG A 286 -22.09 10.81 -1.04
N GLY A 287 -20.88 10.40 -1.45
CA GLY A 287 -19.67 10.65 -0.69
C GLY A 287 -19.66 9.97 0.69
N ALA A 288 -20.19 8.75 0.79
CA ALA A 288 -20.23 8.01 2.05
C ALA A 288 -18.82 7.75 2.63
N SER A 289 -18.69 7.78 3.95
CA SER A 289 -17.44 7.47 4.66
C SER A 289 -16.98 6.02 4.45
N ILE A 290 -15.70 5.73 4.66
CA ILE A 290 -15.11 4.38 4.52
C ILE A 290 -15.88 3.37 5.38
N GLN A 291 -16.23 3.73 6.62
CA GLN A 291 -17.04 2.93 7.54
C GLN A 291 -18.42 2.61 6.95
N GLN A 292 -19.09 3.62 6.41
CA GLN A 292 -20.41 3.48 5.80
C GLN A 292 -20.39 2.56 4.57
N LYS A 293 -19.39 2.73 3.70
CA LYS A 293 -19.18 1.86 2.55
C LYS A 293 -19.00 0.40 3.00
N TYR A 294 -18.14 0.18 4.00
CA TYR A 294 -17.88 -1.15 4.55
C TYR A 294 -19.13 -1.81 5.13
N ILE A 295 -19.89 -1.11 5.97
CA ILE A 295 -21.09 -1.67 6.59
C ILE A 295 -22.15 -2.02 5.54
N CYS A 296 -22.41 -1.10 4.61
CA CYS A 296 -23.41 -1.32 3.57
C CYS A 296 -23.03 -2.50 2.66
N GLU A 297 -21.74 -2.64 2.32
CA GLU A 297 -21.24 -3.78 1.54
C GLU A 297 -21.51 -5.10 2.27
N LYS A 298 -21.15 -5.21 3.55
CA LYS A 298 -21.41 -6.42 4.34
C LYS A 298 -22.91 -6.71 4.51
N VAL A 299 -23.72 -5.68 4.75
CA VAL A 299 -25.17 -5.83 4.84
C VAL A 299 -25.78 -6.24 3.49
N PHE A 300 -25.27 -5.70 2.38
CA PHE A 300 -25.70 -6.08 1.03
C PHE A 300 -25.39 -7.56 0.75
N ASP A 301 -24.19 -8.02 1.10
CA ASP A 301 -23.77 -9.41 0.94
C ASP A 301 -24.67 -10.36 1.76
N LEU A 302 -24.97 -10.01 3.01
CA LEU A 302 -25.89 -10.78 3.86
C LEU A 302 -27.30 -10.84 3.26
N LEU A 303 -27.82 -9.71 2.76
CA LEU A 303 -29.12 -9.67 2.09
C LEU A 303 -29.11 -10.52 0.81
N LYS A 304 -28.03 -10.47 0.01
CA LYS A 304 -27.89 -11.25 -1.22
C LYS A 304 -27.82 -12.75 -0.95
N ALA A 305 -27.03 -13.17 0.02
CA ALA A 305 -26.86 -14.58 0.38
C ALA A 305 -28.20 -15.26 0.74
N HIS A 306 -29.14 -14.52 1.33
CA HIS A 306 -30.43 -15.04 1.76
C HIS A 306 -31.62 -14.66 0.85
N GLY A 307 -31.44 -13.65 -0.01
CA GLY A 307 -32.45 -13.17 -0.94
C GLY A 307 -32.56 -13.96 -2.24
N THR A 308 -31.51 -14.65 -2.68
CA THR A 308 -31.50 -15.45 -3.92
C THR A 308 -32.02 -16.88 -3.71
N GLY A 309 -31.87 -17.44 -2.50
CA GLY A 309 -32.33 -18.80 -2.19
C GLY A 309 -33.85 -18.99 -2.10
N SER A 310 -34.62 -17.90 -1.99
CA SER A 310 -36.10 -17.94 -1.93
C SER A 310 -36.77 -17.87 -3.32
N THR A 311 -36.01 -17.70 -4.39
CA THR A 311 -36.51 -17.72 -5.78
C THR A 311 -36.33 -19.05 -6.51
N GLN A 312 -35.59 -20.01 -5.96
CA GLN A 312 -35.17 -21.22 -6.70
C GLN A 312 -35.75 -22.55 -6.16
N ARG A 313 -36.65 -22.53 -5.17
CA ARG A 313 -37.35 -23.73 -4.66
C ARG A 313 -38.87 -23.68 -4.86
N LYS A 314 -39.30 -23.48 -6.10
CA LYS A 314 -40.65 -23.85 -6.58
C LYS A 314 -40.50 -24.36 -8.00
N GLY A 315 -40.21 -25.65 -8.09
CA GLY A 315 -39.97 -26.37 -9.32
C GLY A 315 -39.62 -27.80 -8.98
N GLU A 316 -40.50 -28.44 -8.21
CA GLU A 316 -40.70 -29.88 -8.02
C GLU A 316 -41.99 -30.06 -7.21
#